data_AF-A0A0T9EHM9-F1
#
_entry.id   AF-A0A0T9EHM9-F1
#
_cell.length_a   1.000
_cell.length_b   1.000
_cell.length_c   1.000
_cell.angle_alpha   90.00
_cell.angle_beta   90.00
_cell.angle_gamma   90.00
#
_symmetry.space_group_name_H-M   'P 1'
#
loop_
_entity.id
_entity.type
_entity.pdbx_description
1 polymer ?
#
loop_
_entity_poly.entity_id
_entity_poly.type
_entity_poly.pdbx_seq_one_letter_code
_entity_poly.pdbx_strand_id
1 'polypeptide(L)'
;MLRIDNQPGALVAALAEFGIRGIDLTRIESRPTRTELGTYLFFVDCVGHIDDEAVAEALKAVHRRCADVRYLGSWPTGPAAGAQPPLVDEASRWLARLRAGKPEQTLVRPDDQGAQA
;
A
#
# COMPACT_ATOMS: atom_id res chain seq x y z
N MET A 1 5.74 -13.21 3.52
CA MET A 1 4.99 -14.48 3.56
C MET A 1 3.69 -14.26 4.31
N LEU A 2 2.57 -14.68 3.74
CA LEU A 2 1.23 -14.52 4.29
C LEU A 2 0.61 -15.90 4.49
N ARG A 3 0.04 -16.16 5.67
CA ARG A 3 -0.85 -17.29 5.92
C ARG A 3 -2.27 -16.74 5.98
N ILE A 4 -3.11 -17.18 5.05
CA ILE A 4 -4.46 -16.67 4.86
C ILE A 4 -5.44 -17.81 5.12
N ASP A 5 -6.55 -17.50 5.79
CA ASP A 5 -7.62 -18.47 6.00
C ASP A 5 -8.23 -18.90 4.66
N ASN A 6 -8.57 -20.18 4.55
CA ASN A 6 -9.12 -20.74 3.32
C ASN A 6 -10.61 -20.37 3.16
N GLN A 7 -10.86 -19.09 2.88
CA GLN A 7 -12.19 -18.52 2.67
C GLN A 7 -12.26 -17.82 1.31
N PRO A 8 -13.41 -17.88 0.61
CA PRO A 8 -13.59 -17.17 -0.65
C PRO A 8 -13.23 -15.68 -0.54
N GLY A 9 -12.38 -15.20 -1.44
CA GLY A 9 -11.98 -13.79 -1.50
C GLY A 9 -10.88 -13.37 -0.51
N ALA A 10 -10.44 -14.24 0.41
CA ALA A 10 -9.45 -13.86 1.42
C ALA A 10 -8.11 -13.44 0.81
N LEU A 11 -7.65 -14.13 -0.24
CA LEU A 11 -6.43 -13.74 -0.97
C LEU A 11 -6.61 -12.38 -1.67
N VAL A 12 -7.73 -12.16 -2.34
CA VAL A 12 -8.01 -10.89 -3.02
C VAL A 12 -8.01 -9.75 -2.02
N ALA A 13 -8.65 -9.92 -0.86
CA ALA A 13 -8.67 -8.92 0.20
C ALA A 13 -7.28 -8.59 0.75
N ALA A 14 -6.40 -9.60 0.88
CA ALA A 14 -5.03 -9.39 1.31
C ALA A 14 -4.19 -8.65 0.26
N LEU A 15 -4.28 -9.06 -1.01
CA LEU A 15 -3.52 -8.44 -2.11
C LEU A 15 -4.02 -7.02 -2.43
N ALA A 16 -5.31 -6.75 -2.21
CA ALA A 16 -5.91 -5.44 -2.38
C ALA A 16 -5.23 -4.37 -1.51
N GLU A 17 -4.71 -4.73 -0.33
CA GLU A 17 -4.01 -3.77 0.54
C GLU A 17 -2.74 -3.18 -0.12
N PHE A 18 -2.11 -3.91 -1.04
CA PHE A 18 -1.00 -3.38 -1.84
C PHE A 18 -1.53 -2.53 -3.01
N GLY A 19 -2.50 -3.06 -3.75
CA GLY A 19 -3.04 -2.40 -4.95
C GLY A 19 -3.69 -1.04 -4.66
N ILE A 20 -4.48 -0.91 -3.59
CA ILE A 20 -5.12 0.37 -3.22
C ILE A 20 -4.11 1.45 -2.81
N ARG A 21 -2.88 1.06 -2.48
CA ARG A 21 -1.76 1.96 -2.13
C ARG A 21 -0.81 2.18 -3.29
N GLY A 22 -1.13 1.69 -4.49
CA GLY A 22 -0.29 1.82 -5.67
C GLY A 22 1.03 1.04 -5.58
N ILE A 23 1.09 0.00 -4.73
CA ILE A 23 2.29 -0.84 -4.59
C ILE A 23 2.21 -1.96 -5.62
N ASP A 24 3.24 -2.03 -6.46
CA ASP A 24 3.33 -3.05 -7.49
C ASP A 24 3.82 -4.39 -6.91
N LEU A 25 3.19 -5.48 -7.33
CA LEU A 25 3.54 -6.84 -6.90
C LEU A 25 4.34 -7.52 -8.01
N THR A 26 5.57 -7.90 -7.72
CA THR A 26 6.47 -8.50 -8.71
C THR A 26 6.37 -10.03 -8.74
N ARG A 27 5.90 -10.63 -7.64
CA ARG A 27 5.75 -12.09 -7.54
C ARG A 27 4.69 -12.48 -6.54
N ILE A 28 3.91 -13.48 -6.90
CA ILE A 28 2.95 -14.15 -6.00
C ILE A 28 3.06 -15.65 -6.24
N GLU A 29 3.43 -16.40 -5.21
CA GLU A 29 3.54 -17.85 -5.25
C GLU A 29 2.79 -18.50 -4.09
N SER A 30 2.01 -19.54 -4.36
CA SER A 30 1.36 -20.33 -3.33
C SER A 30 2.16 -21.59 -3.01
N ARG A 31 2.20 -21.97 -1.73
CA ARG A 31 2.85 -23.19 -1.24
C ARG A 31 1.93 -23.87 -0.23
N PRO A 32 1.68 -25.19 -0.34
CA PRO A 32 0.91 -25.91 0.66
C PRO A 32 1.72 -25.99 1.97
N THR A 33 1.06 -25.74 3.10
CA THR A 33 1.66 -25.80 4.46
C THR A 33 2.02 -27.23 4.91
N ARG A 34 1.50 -28.27 4.24
CA ARG A 34 1.61 -29.69 4.61
C ARG A 34 1.07 -30.05 6.00
N THR A 35 0.43 -29.12 6.71
CA THR A 35 -0.14 -29.34 8.05
C THR A 35 -1.59 -29.81 7.97
N GLU A 36 -2.40 -29.17 7.12
CA GLU A 36 -3.82 -29.50 6.92
C GLU A 36 -4.20 -29.32 5.44
N LEU A 37 -5.11 -30.16 4.96
CA LEU A 37 -5.65 -30.04 3.60
C LEU A 37 -6.31 -28.67 3.41
N GLY A 38 -5.92 -27.96 2.34
CA GLY A 38 -6.49 -26.66 1.99
C GLY A 38 -5.86 -25.45 2.69
N THR A 39 -4.77 -25.61 3.44
CA THR A 39 -4.03 -24.47 4.01
C THR A 39 -2.82 -24.10 3.16
N TYR A 40 -2.70 -22.81 2.84
CA TYR A 40 -1.68 -22.28 1.92
C TYR A 40 -0.90 -21.14 2.55
N LEU A 41 0.38 -21.06 2.19
CA LEU A 41 1.25 -19.92 2.38
C LEU A 41 1.41 -19.19 1.05
N PHE A 42 1.31 -17.88 1.09
CA PHE A 42 1.57 -17.03 -0.06
C PHE A 42 2.89 -16.28 0.15
N PHE A 43 3.82 -16.46 -0.78
CA PHE A 43 5.00 -15.63 -0.91
C PHE A 43 4.66 -14.49 -1.85
N VAL A 44 4.88 -13.27 -1.38
CA VAL A 44 4.55 -12.04 -2.11
C VAL A 44 5.78 -11.16 -2.08
N ASP A 45 6.23 -10.76 -3.26
CA ASP A 45 7.27 -9.76 -3.43
C ASP A 45 6.63 -8.51 -4.04
N CYS A 46 7.07 -7.34 -3.59
CA CYS A 46 6.56 -6.05 -4.01
C CYS A 46 7.69 -5.05 -4.23
N VAL A 47 7.44 -4.05 -5.05
CA VAL A 47 8.36 -2.92 -5.21
C VAL A 47 8.21 -1.98 -4.00
N GLY A 48 9.34 -1.65 -3.37
CA GLY A 48 9.40 -0.70 -2.25
C GLY A 48 10.27 -1.20 -1.08
N HIS A 49 10.44 -0.33 -0.11
CA HIS A 49 11.15 -0.56 1.15
C HIS A 49 10.18 -0.50 2.34
N ILE A 50 10.53 -1.16 3.44
CA ILE A 50 9.72 -1.09 4.68
C ILE A 50 9.59 0.34 5.25
N ASP A 51 10.54 1.22 4.90
CA ASP A 51 10.52 2.63 5.30
C ASP A 51 9.61 3.49 4.42
N ASP A 52 9.14 2.96 3.28
CA ASP A 52 8.13 3.63 2.48
C ASP A 52 6.80 3.58 3.20
N GLU A 53 6.20 4.75 3.46
CA GLU A 53 4.97 4.84 4.25
C GLU A 53 3.82 4.02 3.63
N ALA A 54 3.72 3.98 2.30
CA ALA A 54 2.75 3.14 1.60
C ALA A 54 2.94 1.64 1.94
N VAL A 55 4.19 1.15 1.90
CA VAL A 55 4.53 -0.26 2.19
C VAL A 55 4.30 -0.56 3.66
N ALA A 56 4.70 0.33 4.56
CA ALA A 56 4.47 0.19 5.99
C ALA A 56 2.96 0.07 6.31
N GLU A 57 2.12 0.91 5.70
CA GLU A 57 0.67 0.85 5.88
C GLU A 57 0.05 -0.42 5.27
N ALA A 58 0.57 -0.89 4.13
CA ALA A 58 0.15 -2.18 3.56
C ALA A 58 0.47 -3.34 4.51
N LEU A 59 1.69 -3.39 5.05
CA LEU A 59 2.14 -4.40 6.01
C LEU A 59 1.27 -4.42 7.27
N LYS A 60 0.95 -3.24 7.83
CA LYS A 60 0.03 -3.12 8.97
C LYS A 60 -1.35 -3.66 8.64
N ALA A 61 -1.87 -3.37 7.44
CA ALA A 61 -3.20 -3.81 7.04
C ALA A 61 -3.28 -5.32 6.80
N VAL A 62 -2.31 -5.92 6.11
CA VAL A 62 -2.27 -7.38 5.92
C VAL A 62 -2.04 -8.12 7.24
N HIS A 63 -1.27 -7.57 8.17
CA HIS A 63 -1.08 -8.18 9.50
C HIS A 63 -2.39 -8.29 10.29
N ARG A 64 -3.33 -7.37 10.11
CA ARG A 64 -4.67 -7.44 10.73
C ARG A 64 -5.61 -8.44 10.05
N ARG A 65 -5.37 -8.76 8.78
CA ARG A 65 -6.26 -9.60 7.96
C ARG A 65 -5.83 -11.05 7.91
N CYS A 66 -4.53 -11.28 7.83
CA CYS A 66 -3.96 -12.61 7.66
C CYS A 66 -3.81 -13.30 9.02
N ALA A 67 -3.94 -14.63 9.03
CA ALA A 67 -3.74 -15.43 10.23
C ALA A 67 -2.28 -15.41 10.72
N ASP A 68 -1.33 -15.22 9.81
CA ASP A 68 0.07 -14.94 10.14
C ASP A 68 0.75 -14.15 9.01
N VAL A 69 1.70 -13.30 9.36
CA VAL A 69 2.52 -12.53 8.42
C VAL A 69 3.96 -12.56 8.87
N ARG A 70 4.83 -13.04 7.98
CA ARG A 70 6.28 -13.00 8.17
C ARG A 70 6.93 -12.09 7.15
N TYR A 71 7.55 -11.02 7.66
CA TYR A 71 8.43 -10.16 6.87
C TYR A 71 9.76 -10.88 6.62
N LEU A 72 10.21 -10.90 5.37
CA LEU A 72 11.42 -11.62 4.94
C LEU A 72 12.59 -10.66 4.64
N GLY A 73 12.37 -9.35 4.75
CA GLY A 73 13.36 -8.32 4.47
C GLY A 73 12.99 -7.43 3.29
N SER A 74 13.72 -6.33 3.17
CA SER A 74 13.76 -5.45 2.01
C SER A 74 15.21 -5.47 1.52
N TRP A 75 15.39 -5.63 0.22
CA TRP A 75 16.72 -5.79 -0.36
C TRP A 75 16.87 -4.90 -1.60
N PRO A 76 18.09 -4.39 -1.87
CA PRO A 76 18.34 -3.65 -3.09
C PRO A 76 18.13 -4.57 -4.29
N THR A 77 17.48 -4.05 -5.31
CA THR A 77 17.35 -4.71 -6.61
C THR A 77 18.07 -3.85 -7.65
N GLY A 78 18.27 -4.36 -8.86
CA GLY A 78 18.75 -3.55 -9.98
C GLY A 78 17.70 -2.49 -10.38
N PRO A 79 17.57 -2.16 -11.68
CA PRO A 79 16.44 -1.36 -12.14
C PRO A 79 15.13 -1.97 -11.59
N ALA A 80 14.34 -1.17 -10.87
CA ALA A 80 13.13 -1.67 -10.24
C ALA A 80 12.20 -2.28 -11.30
N ALA A 81 11.81 -3.54 -11.11
CA ALA A 81 10.98 -4.28 -12.07
C ALA A 81 9.48 -3.86 -12.05
N GLY A 82 9.17 -2.66 -11.56
CA GLY A 82 7.81 -2.17 -11.38
C GLY A 82 7.76 -0.73 -10.90
N ALA A 83 6.55 -0.21 -10.74
CA ALA A 83 6.34 1.16 -10.29
C ALA A 83 6.80 1.34 -8.84
N GLN A 84 7.54 2.43 -8.57
CA GLN A 84 7.86 2.80 -7.19
C GLN A 84 6.58 3.14 -6.43
N PRO A 85 6.48 2.78 -5.13
CA PRO A 85 5.37 3.21 -4.30
C PRO A 85 5.16 4.72 -4.41
N PRO A 86 3.91 5.20 -4.44
CA PRO A 86 3.64 6.62 -4.50
C PRO A 86 4.26 7.31 -3.28
N LEU A 87 4.92 8.44 -3.52
CA LEU A 87 5.36 9.33 -2.45
C LEU A 87 4.11 9.85 -1.73
N VAL A 88 3.88 9.39 -0.51
CA VAL A 88 2.77 9.82 0.36
C VAL A 88 2.91 11.29 0.79
N ASP A 89 3.88 12.02 0.24
CA ASP A 89 4.25 13.37 0.66
C ASP A 89 3.12 14.39 0.45
N GLU A 90 2.33 14.29 -0.62
CA GLU A 90 1.22 15.21 -0.88
C GLU A 90 0.06 15.01 0.09
N ALA A 91 -0.41 13.76 0.25
CA ALA A 91 -1.50 13.43 1.15
C ALA A 91 -1.14 13.72 2.62
N SER A 92 0.08 13.36 3.05
CA SER A 92 0.57 13.63 4.39
C SER A 92 0.78 15.13 4.63
N ARG A 93 1.26 15.90 3.63
CA ARG A 93 1.33 17.37 3.72
C ARG A 93 -0.05 18.00 3.84
N TRP A 94 -1.03 17.54 3.05
CA TRP A 94 -2.41 18.02 3.14
C TRP A 94 -3.02 17.74 4.52
N LEU A 95 -2.87 16.53 5.04
CA LEU A 95 -3.35 16.17 6.38
C LEU A 95 -2.66 16.99 7.48
N ALA A 96 -1.34 17.21 7.37
CA ALA A 96 -0.61 18.06 8.31
C ALA A 96 -1.13 19.51 8.30
N ARG A 97 -1.46 20.05 7.12
CA ARG A 97 -2.08 21.39 6.99
C ARG A 97 -3.46 21.44 7.62
N LEU A 98 -4.30 20.42 7.44
CA LEU A 98 -5.60 20.32 8.11
C LEU A 98 -5.46 20.30 9.63
N ARG A 99 -4.54 19.48 10.16
CA ARG A 99 -4.25 19.44 11.62
C ARG A 99 -3.73 20.77 12.15
N ALA A 100 -3.05 21.56 11.31
CA ALA A 100 -2.58 22.90 11.63
C ALA A 100 -3.65 24.01 11.42
N GLY A 101 -4.89 23.66 11.04
CA GLY A 101 -5.99 24.62 10.85
C GLY A 101 -5.89 25.45 9.57
N LYS A 102 -5.17 24.99 8.53
CA LYS A 102 -5.00 25.70 7.24
C LYS A 102 -5.56 24.86 6.08
N PRO A 103 -6.90 24.82 5.87
CA PRO A 103 -7.53 23.86 4.97
C PRO A 103 -7.22 24.09 3.49
N GLU A 104 -7.35 25.31 2.94
CA GLU A 104 -7.10 25.55 1.51
C GLU A 104 -6.81 27.05 1.26
N GLN A 105 -5.91 27.37 0.31
CA GLN A 105 -6.04 28.62 -0.44
C GLN A 105 -7.03 28.34 -1.57
N THR A 106 -8.19 28.99 -1.56
CA THR A 106 -9.05 29.07 -2.73
C THR A 106 -8.18 29.52 -3.91
N LEU A 107 -8.03 28.67 -4.92
CA LEU A 107 -7.62 29.10 -6.24
C LEU A 107 -8.63 30.18 -6.66
N VAL A 108 -8.29 31.44 -6.45
CA VAL A 108 -9.00 32.56 -7.07
C VAL A 108 -8.90 32.31 -8.55
N ARG A 109 -10.03 31.97 -9.17
CA ARG A 109 -10.13 31.86 -10.61
C ARG A 109 -9.75 33.26 -11.17
N PRO A 110 -8.82 33.37 -12.14
CA PRO A 110 -8.36 34.67 -12.64
C PRO A 110 -9.47 35.58 -13.21
N ASP A 111 -10.69 35.06 -13.38
CA ASP A 111 -11.81 35.72 -14.04
C ASP A 111 -12.61 36.68 -13.13
N ASP A 112 -12.40 36.68 -11.81
CA ASP A 112 -13.15 37.53 -10.86
C ASP A 112 -12.51 38.91 -10.60
N GLN A 113 -11.42 39.29 -11.31
CA GLN A 113 -10.76 40.60 -11.17
C GLN A 113 -11.19 41.66 -12.21
N GLY A 114 -12.25 41.40 -12.98
CA GLY A 114 -12.65 42.23 -14.12
C GLY A 114 -14.04 42.86 -14.04
N ALA A 115 -14.42 43.50 -12.93
CA ALA A 115 -15.65 44.29 -12.88
C ALA A 115 -15.67 45.39 -11.80
N GLN A 116 -14.60 46.17 -11.66
CA GLN A 116 -14.67 47.50 -11.02
C GLN A 116 -13.68 48.45 -11.69
N ALA A 117 -14.16 49.19 -12.70
CA ALA A 117 -13.82 50.57 -13.03
C ALA A 117 -14.57 50.99 -14.31
#